data_AF-A0A401H7M4-F1
#
_entry.id   AF-A0A401H7M4-F1
#
_cell.length_a   1.000
_cell.length_b   1.000
_cell.length_c   1.000
_cell.angle_alpha   90.00
_cell.angle_beta   90.00
_cell.angle_gamma   90.00
#
_symmetry.space_group_name_H-M   'P 1'
#
loop_
_entity.id
_entity.type
_entity.pdbx_description
1 polymer ?
#
loop_
_entity_poly.entity_id
_entity_poly.type
_entity_poly.pdbx_seq_one_letter_code
_entity_poly.pdbx_strand_id
1 'polypeptide(L)'
;MKPILVDAKTLVILDGHHRFNALKILGARYAPAVLVDYDSPCVSVGSWREGVSVSKEEVRRRGVEGRLYPPRTSRHRVCFEIPDVNAGLEELVGYGLGAGEHDGGL
;
A
#
# COMPACT_ATOMS: atom_id res chain seq x y z
N MET A 1 -3.78 -10.18 -7.91
CA MET A 1 -2.66 -9.71 -7.07
C MET A 1 -3.21 -9.22 -5.75
N LYS A 2 -2.47 -9.38 -4.64
CA LYS A 2 -2.89 -8.76 -3.38
C LYS A 2 -2.73 -7.23 -3.45
N PRO A 3 -3.70 -6.44 -2.99
CA PRO A 3 -3.59 -4.99 -2.84
C PRO A 3 -2.70 -4.59 -1.65
N ILE A 4 -2.19 -3.36 -1.65
CA ILE A 4 -1.43 -2.78 -0.54
C ILE A 4 -2.39 -2.51 0.61
N LEU A 5 -2.04 -2.92 1.84
CA LEU A 5 -2.84 -2.59 3.02
C LEU A 5 -2.39 -1.24 3.56
N VAL A 6 -3.32 -0.32 3.75
CA VAL A 6 -3.01 1.08 4.06
C VAL A 6 -3.90 1.59 5.19
N ASP A 7 -3.32 2.32 6.14
CA ASP A 7 -4.08 3.06 7.14
C ASP A 7 -4.84 4.22 6.47
N ALA A 8 -6.17 4.18 6.54
CA ALA A 8 -7.05 5.13 5.86
C ALA A 8 -6.83 6.59 6.31
N LYS A 9 -6.39 6.81 7.55
CA LYS A 9 -6.25 8.16 8.12
C LYS A 9 -4.95 8.86 7.69
N THR A 10 -3.85 8.11 7.55
CA THR A 10 -2.52 8.69 7.28
C THR A 10 -1.89 8.24 5.97
N LEU A 11 -2.50 7.28 5.28
CA LEU A 11 -1.97 6.62 4.09
C LEU A 11 -0.63 5.88 4.33
N VAL A 12 -0.28 5.63 5.59
CA VAL A 12 0.86 4.79 5.94
C VAL A 12 0.62 3.36 5.44
N ILE A 13 1.60 2.83 4.71
CA ILE A 13 1.58 1.45 4.23
C ILE A 13 1.77 0.51 5.44
N LEU A 14 0.78 -0.35 5.67
CA LEU A 14 0.81 -1.36 6.72
C LEU A 14 1.38 -2.68 6.20
N ASP A 15 1.05 -3.06 4.97
CA ASP A 15 1.61 -4.22 4.30
C ASP A 15 1.71 -3.99 2.78
N GLY A 16 2.72 -4.61 2.14
CA GLY A 16 2.91 -4.51 0.69
C GLY A 16 3.96 -3.50 0.23
N HIS A 17 4.90 -3.09 1.08
CA HIS A 17 6.01 -2.18 0.73
C HIS A 17 6.78 -2.59 -0.54
N HIS A 18 7.06 -3.90 -0.71
CA HIS A 18 7.73 -4.39 -1.91
C HIS A 18 6.87 -4.21 -3.18
N ARG A 19 5.55 -4.45 -3.08
CA ARG A 19 4.60 -4.26 -4.19
C ARG A 19 4.49 -2.79 -4.57
N PHE A 20 4.39 -1.91 -3.57
CA PHE A 20 4.43 -0.46 -3.77
C PHE A 20 5.70 -0.01 -4.51
N ASN A 21 6.87 -0.43 -4.02
CA ASN A 21 8.15 -0.05 -4.64
C ASN A 21 8.32 -0.65 -6.04
N ALA A 22 7.87 -1.88 -6.26
CA ALA A 22 7.89 -2.50 -7.59
C ALA A 22 7.02 -1.72 -8.58
N LEU A 23 5.78 -1.38 -8.20
CA LEU A 23 4.89 -0.54 -9.01
C LEU A 23 5.53 0.82 -9.33
N LYS A 24 6.17 1.45 -8.34
CA LYS A 24 6.89 2.71 -8.53
C LYS A 24 8.04 2.58 -9.53
N ILE A 25 8.83 1.50 -9.44
CA ILE A 25 9.93 1.21 -10.39
C ILE A 25 9.38 0.98 -11.80
N LEU A 26 8.23 0.32 -11.93
CA LEU A 26 7.55 0.07 -13.20
C LEU A 26 6.85 1.31 -13.80
N GLY A 27 6.96 2.48 -13.15
CA GLY A 27 6.33 3.72 -13.63
C GLY A 27 4.81 3.75 -13.41
N ALA A 28 4.26 2.88 -12.57
CA ALA A 28 2.85 2.93 -12.22
C ALA A 28 2.52 4.23 -11.48
N ARG A 29 1.44 4.89 -11.90
CA ARG A 29 0.87 6.07 -11.25
C ARG A 29 -0.08 5.70 -10.11
N TYR A 30 -0.72 4.55 -10.20
CA TYR A 30 -1.70 4.04 -9.24
C TYR A 30 -1.26 2.71 -8.65
N ALA A 31 -1.77 2.39 -7.47
CA ALA A 31 -1.57 1.10 -6.82
C ALA A 31 -2.89 0.63 -6.18
N PRO A 32 -3.31 -0.63 -6.42
CA PRO A 32 -4.47 -1.19 -5.73
C PRO A 32 -4.21 -1.21 -4.22
N ALA A 33 -5.14 -0.64 -3.44
CA ALA A 33 -5.02 -0.54 -2.00
C ALA A 33 -6.33 -0.90 -1.30
N VAL A 34 -6.20 -1.52 -0.12
CA VAL A 34 -7.28 -1.69 0.84
C VAL A 34 -7.03 -0.72 1.97
N LEU A 35 -7.92 0.26 2.07
CA LEU A 35 -7.92 1.23 3.16
C LEU A 35 -8.60 0.61 4.38
N VAL A 36 -7.92 0.65 5.52
CA VAL A 36 -8.48 0.17 6.80
C VAL A 36 -8.44 1.27 7.85
N ASP A 37 -9.44 1.30 8.73
CA ASP A 37 -9.30 2.01 9.98
C ASP A 37 -8.27 1.26 10.84
N TYR A 38 -7.04 1.77 10.88
CA TYR A 38 -5.96 1.08 11.58
C TYR A 38 -6.19 1.00 13.09
N ASP A 39 -7.01 1.90 13.67
CA ASP A 39 -7.34 1.86 15.10
C ASP A 39 -8.36 0.77 15.43
N SER A 40 -9.08 0.26 14.43
CA SER A 40 -10.04 -0.83 14.60
C SER A 40 -9.40 -2.05 15.28
N PRO A 41 -10.10 -2.72 16.22
CA PRO A 41 -9.62 -3.96 16.82
C PRO A 41 -9.46 -5.09 15.79
N CYS A 42 -10.10 -4.96 14.62
CA CYS A 42 -9.93 -5.89 13.51
C CYS A 42 -8.53 -5.83 12.86
N VAL A 43 -7.73 -4.81 13.13
CA VAL A 43 -6.33 -4.76 12.72
C VAL A 43 -5.46 -4.90 13.96
N SER A 44 -4.51 -5.84 13.93
CA SER A 44 -3.51 -6.01 14.98
C SER A 44 -2.11 -5.88 14.40
N VAL A 45 -1.17 -5.46 15.24
CA VAL A 45 0.25 -5.37 14.89
C VAL A 45 1.08 -6.10 15.94
N GLY A 46 2.10 -6.82 15.48
CA GLY A 46 3.16 -7.37 16.32
C GLY A 46 4.50 -7.26 15.62
N SER A 47 5.50 -7.93 16.16
CA SER A 47 6.84 -7.99 15.58
C SER A 47 7.11 -9.32 14.89
N TRP A 48 7.93 -9.29 13.83
CA TRP A 48 8.56 -10.50 13.27
C TRP A 48 9.80 -10.94 14.07
N ARG A 49 10.36 -10.05 14.88
CA ARG A 49 11.61 -10.24 15.63
C ARG A 49 11.29 -10.44 17.11
N GLU A 50 11.93 -11.42 17.74
CA GLU A 50 11.85 -11.60 19.19
C GLU A 50 12.43 -10.39 19.93
N GLY A 51 11.87 -10.08 21.09
CA GLY A 51 12.30 -8.96 21.94
C GLY A 51 11.97 -7.56 21.40
N VAL A 52 11.36 -7.44 20.22
CA VAL A 52 10.95 -6.15 19.65
C VAL A 52 9.44 -5.95 19.86
N SER A 53 9.07 -4.88 20.56
CA SER A 53 7.68 -4.44 20.67
C SER A 53 7.35 -3.43 19.57
N VAL A 54 6.14 -3.55 19.00
CA VAL A 54 5.62 -2.68 17.95
C VAL A 54 4.19 -2.30 18.33
N SER A 55 3.88 -1.00 18.30
CA SER A 55 2.53 -0.49 18.50
C SER A 55 1.99 0.20 17.24
N LYS A 56 0.67 0.35 17.15
CA LYS A 56 0.02 1.03 16.03
C LYS A 56 0.43 2.50 15.96
N GLU A 57 0.50 3.15 17.12
CA GLU A 57 0.87 4.55 17.27
C GLU A 57 2.28 4.79 16.72
N GLU A 58 3.22 3.92 17.08
CA GLU A 58 4.61 4.03 16.64
C GLU A 58 4.78 3.73 15.15
N VAL A 59 4.08 2.73 14.61
CA VAL A 59 4.05 2.46 13.16
C VAL A 59 3.52 3.67 12.40
N ARG A 60 2.39 4.24 12.84
CA ARG A 60 1.77 5.42 12.21
C ARG A 60 2.70 6.62 12.27
N ARG A 61 3.24 6.93 13.46
CA ARG A 61 4.17 8.05 13.69
C ARG A 61 5.40 7.95 12.79
N ARG A 62 6.07 6.79 12.78
CA ARG A 62 7.24 6.54 11.91
C ARG A 62 6.93 6.64 10.43
N GLY A 63 5.76 6.13 10.01
CA GLY A 63 5.31 6.18 8.63
C GLY A 63 5.12 7.62 8.15
N VAL A 64 4.43 8.44 8.96
CA VAL A 64 4.21 9.86 8.68
C VAL A 64 5.53 10.66 8.69
N GLU A 65 6.43 10.38 9.63
CA GLU A 65 7.75 11.03 9.72
C GLU A 65 8.76 10.54 8.67
N GLY A 66 8.44 9.49 7.91
CA GLY A 66 9.39 8.85 6.98
C GLY A 66 10.55 8.11 7.68
N ARG A 67 10.47 7.89 8.99
CA ARG A 67 11.50 7.22 9.82
C ARG A 67 11.16 5.75 10.04
N LEU A 68 11.09 5.02 8.94
CA LEU A 68 10.61 3.64 8.90
C LEU A 68 11.44 2.70 9.79
N TYR A 69 10.80 1.64 10.27
CA TYR A 69 11.53 0.51 10.86
C TYR A 69 12.43 -0.18 9.84
N PRO A 70 13.46 -0.93 10.30
CA PRO A 70 14.16 -1.87 9.44
C PRO A 70 13.20 -2.84 8.73
N PRO A 71 13.61 -3.42 7.58
CA PRO A 71 12.77 -4.38 6.87
C PRO A 71 12.30 -5.54 7.76
N ARG A 72 11.03 -5.92 7.55
CA ARG A 72 10.33 -7.00 8.27
C ARG A 72 10.39 -6.83 9.79
N THR A 73 10.06 -5.64 10.30
CA THR A 73 9.89 -5.43 11.74
C THR A 73 8.43 -5.57 12.16
N SER A 74 7.50 -4.83 11.55
CA SER A 74 6.07 -4.93 11.87
C SER A 74 5.38 -6.06 11.11
N ARG A 75 4.49 -6.76 11.80
CA ARG A 75 3.61 -7.81 11.24
C ARG A 75 2.16 -7.43 11.52
N HIS A 76 1.44 -7.07 10.47
CA HIS A 76 0.02 -6.77 10.56
C HIS A 76 -0.84 -8.01 10.32
N ARG A 77 -1.96 -8.12 11.03
CA ARG A 77 -3.01 -9.12 10.78
C ARG A 77 -4.35 -8.42 10.79
N VAL A 78 -5.25 -8.90 9.93
CA VAL A 78 -6.62 -8.41 9.81
C VAL A 78 -7.62 -9.53 10.10
N CYS A 79 -8.81 -9.18 10.59
CA CYS A 79 -9.90 -10.10 10.92
C CYS A 79 -10.73 -10.55 9.70
N PHE A 80 -10.33 -10.15 8.49
CA PHE A 80 -11.06 -10.37 7.24
C PHE A 80 -10.10 -10.82 6.12
N GLU A 81 -10.65 -11.41 5.06
CA GLU A 81 -9.86 -11.77 3.89
C GLU A 81 -9.60 -10.53 3.03
N ILE A 82 -8.32 -10.28 2.73
CA ILE A 82 -7.95 -9.24 1.77
C ILE A 82 -8.25 -9.80 0.38
N PRO A 83 -9.19 -9.21 -0.38
CA PRO A 83 -9.57 -9.71 -1.70
C PRO A 83 -8.41 -9.57 -2.67
N ASP A 84 -8.31 -10.52 -3.60
CA ASP A 84 -7.43 -10.35 -4.76
C ASP A 84 -8.02 -9.32 -5.72
N VAL A 85 -7.13 -8.51 -6.30
CA VAL A 85 -7.48 -7.53 -7.32
C VAL A 85 -6.87 -7.96 -8.65
N ASN A 86 -7.65 -7.84 -9.72
CA ASN A 86 -7.18 -8.02 -11.10
C ASN A 86 -7.12 -6.65 -11.78
N ALA A 87 -6.01 -5.93 -11.58
CA ALA A 87 -5.74 -4.65 -12.22
C ALA A 87 -4.54 -4.80 -13.17
N GLY A 88 -4.71 -4.42 -14.43
CA GLY A 88 -3.65 -4.46 -15.43
C GLY A 88 -2.55 -3.43 -15.13
N LEU A 89 -1.29 -3.72 -15.47
CA LEU A 89 -0.21 -2.76 -15.21
C LEU A 89 -0.42 -1.48 -16.04
N GLU A 90 -0.97 -1.60 -17.25
CA GLU A 90 -1.28 -0.50 -18.15
C GLU A 90 -2.28 0.47 -17.53
N GLU A 91 -3.32 -0.04 -16.87
CA GLU A 91 -4.28 0.75 -16.11
C GLU A 91 -3.60 1.50 -14.96
N LEU A 92 -2.67 0.83 -14.27
CA LEU A 92 -1.94 1.42 -13.14
C LEU A 92 -0.90 2.46 -13.58
N VAL A 93 -0.31 2.34 -14.76
CA VAL A 93 0.56 3.37 -15.36
C VAL A 93 -0.24 4.62 -15.74
N GLY A 94 -1.53 4.44 -16.08
CA GLY A 94 -2.44 5.56 -16.32
C GLY A 94 -2.21 6.23 -17.66
N TYR A 95 -1.99 5.45 -18.73
CA TYR A 95 -2.12 5.97 -20.09
C TYR A 95 -3.50 6.64 -20.20
N GLY A 96 -3.49 7.93 -20.55
CA GLY A 96 -4.59 8.85 -20.26
C GLY A 96 -5.96 8.35 -20.72
N LEU A 97 -6.96 8.56 -19.86
CA LEU A 97 -8.32 8.83 -20.32
C LEU A 97 -8.27 10.14 -21.12
N GLY A 98 -7.96 10.05 -22.42
CA GLY A 98 -7.79 11.19 -23.31
C GLY A 98 -6.65 11.01 -24.32
N ALA A 99 -6.69 9.97 -25.14
CA ALA A 99 -6.18 10.11 -26.50
C ALA A 99 -7.32 10.71 -27.32
N GLY A 100 -7.33 12.03 -27.44
CA GLY A 100 -8.16 12.70 -28.44
C GLY A 100 -7.83 12.13 -29.82
N GLU A 101 -8.87 12.02 -30.65
CA GLU A 101 -8.75 11.83 -32.08
C GLU A 101 -7.67 12.79 -32.63
N HIS A 102 -6.59 12.23 -33.15
CA HIS A 102 -5.77 12.94 -34.13
C HIS A 102 -6.36 12.61 -35.50
N ASP A 103 -7.37 13.39 -35.88
CA ASP A 103 -7.64 13.67 -37.29
C ASP A 103 -6.66 14.75 -37.77
N GLY A 104 -6.25 14.66 -39.03
CA GLY A 104 -5.15 15.41 -39.63
C GLY A 104 -4.17 14.45 -40.29
N GLY A 105 -4.40 13.97 -41.51
CA GLY A 105 -4.78 14.80 -42.65
C GLY A 105 -3.52 15.49 -43.17
N LEU A 106 -2.77 14.76 -44.01
CA LEU A 106 -2.11 15.18 -45.26
C LEU A 106 -1.62 13.92 -45.98
#